data_AF-A0A2V9QNG9-F1
#
_entry.id   AF-A0A2V9QNG9-F1
#
_cell.length_a   1.000
_cell.length_b   1.000
_cell.length_c   1.000
_cell.angle_alpha   90.00
_cell.angle_beta   90.00
_cell.angle_gamma   90.00
#
_symmetry.space_group_name_H-M   'P 1'
#
loop_
_entity.id
_entity.type
_entity.pdbx_description
1 polymer ?
#
loop_
_entity_poly.entity_id
_entity_poly.type
_entity_poly.pdbx_seq_one_letter_code
_entity_poly.pdbx_strand_id
1 'polypeptide(L)'
;MAGALGGWQLNTIWFLQSGDPWVPRSSGIYGFGDDFNADGQGSERPDRPVGDVPRSYSTRQWLDGTTGLKKDLFPLPPSTELRTGNLPRDFFRGPGFWRTDAAFVKTFPVPIGRAEKAQLQVRLEAFNLFNRINLYRPQTNLASSRFAIPGSAYPMRVVQLAVKFVF
;
A
#
# COMPACT_ATOMS: atom_id res chain seq x y z
N MET A 1 -25.88 -25.13 -3.72
CA MET A 1 -25.39 -24.89 -5.09
C MET A 1 -24.15 -25.75 -5.32
N ALA A 2 -24.33 -26.98 -5.83
CA ALA A 2 -23.22 -27.86 -6.20
C ALA A 2 -22.71 -27.41 -7.59
N GLY A 3 -21.66 -26.60 -7.63
CA GLY A 3 -21.21 -25.92 -8.84
C GLY A 3 -20.62 -26.88 -9.89
N ALA A 4 -21.32 -27.03 -11.01
CA ALA A 4 -20.96 -27.33 -12.41
C ALA A 4 -19.75 -28.22 -12.83
N LEU A 5 -18.77 -28.54 -11.97
CA LEU A 5 -17.52 -29.24 -12.35
C LEU A 5 -17.11 -30.34 -11.36
N GLY A 6 -18.07 -31.07 -10.76
CA GLY A 6 -17.77 -32.27 -9.99
C GLY A 6 -16.80 -32.05 -8.81
N GLY A 7 -17.02 -31.02 -8.00
CA GLY A 7 -16.22 -30.75 -6.79
C GLY A 7 -15.02 -29.80 -6.99
N TRP A 8 -14.80 -29.25 -8.19
CA TRP A 8 -13.86 -28.15 -8.41
C TRP A 8 -14.48 -26.80 -8.03
N GLN A 9 -13.70 -25.91 -7.41
CA GLN A 9 -14.09 -24.54 -7.09
C GLN A 9 -12.91 -23.61 -7.35
N LEU A 10 -13.19 -22.45 -7.95
CA LEU A 10 -12.24 -21.35 -8.13
C LEU A 10 -12.78 -20.13 -7.40
N ASN A 11 -11.98 -19.57 -6.50
CA ASN A 11 -12.28 -18.33 -5.79
C ASN A 11 -11.21 -17.30 -6.12
N THR A 12 -11.60 -16.05 -6.33
CA THR A 12 -10.65 -14.96 -6.62
C THR A 12 -11.04 -13.69 -5.87
N ILE A 13 -10.05 -12.94 -5.40
CA ILE A 13 -10.22 -11.61 -4.78
C ILE A 13 -9.31 -10.61 -5.50
N TRP A 14 -9.86 -9.46 -5.85
CA TRP A 14 -9.16 -8.38 -6.54
C TRP A 14 -9.09 -7.14 -5.65
N PHE A 15 -7.87 -6.68 -5.37
CA PHE A 15 -7.62 -5.42 -4.68
C PHE A 15 -7.03 -4.44 -5.69
N LEU A 16 -7.71 -3.32 -5.92
CA LEU A 16 -7.32 -2.27 -6.86
C LEU A 16 -7.46 -0.91 -6.17
N GLN A 17 -6.35 -0.20 -5.99
CA GLN A 17 -6.32 1.11 -5.37
C GLN A 17 -5.31 2.02 -6.09
N SER A 18 -5.69 3.27 -6.36
CA SER A 18 -4.81 4.26 -7.00
C SER A 18 -3.62 4.72 -6.14
N GLY A 19 -3.58 4.31 -4.87
CA GLY A 19 -2.58 4.73 -3.87
C GLY A 19 -3.19 5.62 -2.79
N ASP A 20 -2.62 5.53 -1.59
CA ASP A 20 -3.06 6.31 -0.43
C ASP A 20 -2.75 7.80 -0.61
N PRO A 21 -3.67 8.70 -0.19
CA PRO A 21 -3.35 10.11 -0.10
C PRO A 21 -2.27 10.37 0.94
N TRP A 22 -1.40 11.34 0.67
CA TRP A 22 -0.37 11.79 1.61
C TRP A 22 0.01 13.25 1.37
N VAL A 23 0.71 13.81 2.35
CA VAL A 23 1.24 15.18 2.30
C VAL A 23 2.61 15.21 2.99
N PRO A 24 3.61 15.90 2.42
CA PRO A 24 4.86 16.23 3.10
C PRO A 24 4.60 16.89 4.45
N ARG A 25 5.46 16.58 5.43
CA ARG A 25 5.43 17.22 6.74
C ARG A 25 6.84 17.52 7.24
N SER A 26 6.97 18.58 8.01
CA SER A 26 8.12 18.84 8.89
C SER A 26 7.81 18.31 10.29
N SER A 27 8.77 17.68 10.95
CA SER A 27 8.53 17.01 12.24
C SER A 27 9.38 17.55 13.39
N GLY A 28 10.16 18.59 13.19
CA GLY A 28 10.91 19.25 14.25
C GLY A 28 10.00 20.03 15.21
N ILE A 29 10.64 20.56 16.25
CA ILE A 29 10.02 21.25 17.39
C ILE A 29 10.25 22.77 17.23
N TYR A 30 9.42 23.58 17.88
CA TYR A 30 9.58 25.04 17.97
C TYR A 30 11.03 25.45 18.26
N GLY A 31 11.53 26.44 17.50
CA GLY A 31 12.92 26.92 17.57
C GLY A 31 13.93 26.11 16.75
N PHE A 32 13.55 24.94 16.22
CA PHE A 32 14.36 24.15 15.28
C PHE A 32 13.88 24.24 13.83
N GLY A 33 12.99 25.20 13.54
CA GLY A 33 12.59 25.57 12.18
C GLY A 33 11.49 24.72 11.55
N ASP A 34 10.67 24.02 12.35
CA ASP A 34 9.68 23.05 11.87
C ASP A 34 8.29 23.13 12.55
N ASP A 35 8.15 23.91 13.63
CA ASP A 35 6.88 24.40 14.19
C ASP A 35 6.83 25.90 13.88
N PHE A 36 6.20 26.19 12.74
CA PHE A 36 6.04 27.48 12.09
C PHE A 36 4.95 28.34 12.71
N ASN A 37 3.93 27.74 13.33
CA ASN A 37 2.82 28.47 13.94
C ASN A 37 2.99 28.68 15.46
N ALA A 38 4.02 28.09 16.08
CA ALA A 38 4.38 28.18 17.49
C ALA A 38 3.30 27.65 18.45
N ASP A 39 2.50 26.67 18.02
CA ASP A 39 1.46 26.06 18.87
C ASP A 39 2.00 24.90 19.74
N GLY A 40 3.30 24.58 19.61
CA GLY A 40 3.96 23.52 20.35
C GLY A 40 3.69 22.12 19.79
N GLN A 41 3.06 22.01 18.61
CA GLN A 41 2.86 20.77 17.86
C GLN A 41 3.80 20.72 16.65
N GLY A 42 4.40 19.56 16.43
CA GLY A 42 5.15 19.28 15.19
C GLY A 42 4.23 18.74 14.09
N SER A 43 4.83 18.12 13.06
CA SER A 43 4.10 17.52 11.93
C SER A 43 3.35 18.56 11.09
N GLU A 44 3.93 19.75 10.94
CA GLU A 44 3.35 20.81 10.13
C GLU A 44 3.56 20.60 8.63
N ARG A 45 2.64 21.12 7.83
CA ARG A 45 2.74 21.05 6.37
C ARG A 45 3.59 22.22 5.86
N PRO A 46 4.40 22.01 4.80
CA PRO A 46 5.08 23.11 4.14
C PRO A 46 4.08 23.96 3.33
N ASP A 47 4.59 24.99 2.66
CA ASP A 47 3.87 25.66 1.60
C ASP A 47 3.84 24.79 0.32
N ARG A 48 2.98 25.19 -0.62
CA ARG A 48 2.84 24.54 -1.94
C ARG A 48 4.20 24.45 -2.65
N PRO A 49 4.44 23.35 -3.40
CA PRO A 49 5.70 23.18 -4.08
C PRO A 49 5.92 24.29 -5.12
N VAL A 50 7.19 24.64 -5.34
CA VAL A 50 7.56 25.56 -6.40
C VAL A 50 7.42 24.87 -7.75
N GLY A 51 6.71 25.52 -8.68
CA GLY A 51 6.44 24.99 -10.01
C GLY A 51 5.27 23.99 -10.07
N ASP A 52 5.05 23.42 -11.25
CA ASP A 52 4.02 22.39 -11.44
C ASP A 52 4.60 21.00 -11.15
N VAL A 53 4.15 20.40 -10.05
CA VAL A 53 4.61 19.09 -9.59
C VAL A 53 3.45 18.09 -9.70
N PRO A 54 3.63 16.97 -10.42
CA PRO A 54 2.61 15.94 -10.49
C PRO A 54 2.20 15.43 -9.11
N ARG A 55 0.90 15.19 -8.94
CA ARG A 55 0.34 14.74 -7.66
C ARG A 55 0.36 13.23 -7.49
N SER A 56 0.61 12.47 -8.56
CA SER A 56 0.64 11.01 -8.56
C SER A 56 1.68 10.50 -9.54
N TYR A 57 2.26 9.34 -9.23
CA TYR A 57 3.32 8.73 -10.02
C TYR A 57 3.06 7.23 -10.17
N SER A 58 3.52 6.68 -11.29
CA SER A 58 3.46 5.23 -11.53
C SER A 58 4.35 4.47 -10.54
N THR A 59 4.00 3.22 -10.24
CA THR A 59 4.83 2.33 -9.40
C THR A 59 6.27 2.25 -9.94
N ARG A 60 6.45 2.31 -11.26
CA ARG A 60 7.78 2.30 -11.88
C ARG A 60 8.60 3.55 -11.54
N GLN A 61 7.99 4.75 -11.60
CA GLN A 61 8.69 5.98 -11.23
C GLN A 61 9.14 5.98 -9.76
N TRP A 62 8.34 5.38 -8.87
CA TRP A 62 8.73 5.18 -7.48
C TRP A 62 9.92 4.23 -7.32
N LEU A 63 9.95 3.12 -8.08
CA LEU A 63 11.06 2.15 -8.06
C LEU A 63 12.34 2.73 -8.64
N ASP A 64 12.22 3.43 -9.77
CA ASP A 64 13.36 3.99 -10.50
C ASP A 64 13.87 5.29 -9.84
N GLY A 65 13.19 5.80 -8.81
CA GLY A 65 13.54 7.07 -8.14
C GLY A 65 13.32 8.30 -9.01
N THR A 66 12.46 8.20 -10.04
CA THR A 66 12.25 9.23 -11.07
C THR A 66 10.99 10.08 -10.84
N THR A 67 10.44 10.06 -9.63
CA THR A 67 9.32 10.96 -9.27
C THR A 67 9.72 12.43 -9.28
N GLY A 68 11.01 12.74 -9.10
CA GLY A 68 11.51 14.10 -9.03
C GLY A 68 11.12 14.85 -7.74
N LEU A 69 10.37 14.21 -6.84
CA LEU A 69 10.01 14.78 -5.54
C LEU A 69 11.25 14.90 -4.67
N LYS A 70 11.62 16.13 -4.36
CA LYS A 70 12.75 16.48 -3.48
C LYS A 70 12.26 17.44 -2.41
N LYS A 71 12.89 17.40 -1.24
CA LYS A 71 12.52 18.26 -0.11
C LYS A 71 12.59 19.75 -0.45
N ASP A 72 13.57 20.16 -1.27
CA ASP A 72 13.80 21.56 -1.64
C ASP A 72 12.71 22.13 -2.58
N LEU A 73 11.82 21.28 -3.11
CA LEU A 73 10.64 21.75 -3.84
C LEU A 73 9.61 22.39 -2.90
N PHE A 74 9.66 22.09 -1.61
CA PHE A 74 8.65 22.47 -0.63
C PHE A 74 9.18 23.59 0.27
N PRO A 75 8.84 24.86 -0.02
CA PRO A 75 9.23 25.97 0.84
C PRO A 75 8.55 25.82 2.20
N LEU A 76 9.31 26.16 3.25
CA LEU A 76 8.78 26.21 4.60
C LEU A 76 8.32 27.64 4.90
N PRO A 77 7.24 27.83 5.69
CA PRO A 77 6.88 29.16 6.18
C PRO A 77 8.07 29.84 6.87
N PRO A 78 8.32 31.13 6.61
CA PRO A 78 9.45 31.84 7.19
C PRO A 78 9.23 32.03 8.70
N SER A 79 10.30 31.95 9.49
CA SER A 79 10.25 32.13 10.96
C SER A 79 9.77 33.52 11.40
N THR A 80 9.72 34.50 10.49
CA THR A 80 9.18 35.83 10.73
C THR A 80 7.65 35.88 10.66
N GLU A 81 6.98 34.82 10.19
CA GLU A 81 5.54 34.72 10.07
C GLU A 81 5.03 33.51 10.86
N LEU A 82 4.32 33.75 11.97
CA LEU A 82 3.70 32.68 12.75
C LEU A 82 2.45 32.15 12.02
N ARG A 83 2.63 31.15 11.16
CA ARG A 83 1.55 30.53 10.39
C ARG A 83 1.87 29.09 10.01
N THR A 84 0.83 28.29 9.82
CA THR A 84 0.96 26.97 9.20
C THR A 84 1.18 27.11 7.68
N GLY A 85 1.82 26.10 7.07
CA GLY A 85 1.98 26.05 5.63
C GLY A 85 0.67 25.88 4.85
N ASN A 86 0.68 26.37 3.61
CA ASN A 86 -0.50 26.46 2.76
C ASN A 86 -0.72 25.23 1.86
N LEU A 87 0.11 24.18 1.96
CA LEU A 87 -0.09 22.94 1.22
C LEU A 87 -1.34 22.21 1.72
N PRO A 88 -2.32 21.88 0.87
CA PRO A 88 -3.51 21.15 1.29
C PRO A 88 -3.19 19.78 1.87
N ARG A 89 -4.06 19.29 2.75
CA ARG A 89 -4.04 17.89 3.20
C ARG A 89 -4.24 16.98 1.98
N ASP A 90 -3.61 15.80 2.01
CA ASP A 90 -3.82 14.75 1.00
C ASP A 90 -3.51 15.20 -0.44
N PHE A 91 -2.58 16.15 -0.61
CA PHE A 91 -2.26 16.76 -1.90
C PHE A 91 -1.63 15.77 -2.91
N PHE A 92 -0.86 14.78 -2.43
CA PHE A 92 -0.23 13.77 -3.26
C PHE A 92 -0.90 12.40 -3.09
N ARG A 93 -0.75 11.53 -4.07
CA ARG A 93 -1.05 10.10 -3.99
C ARG A 93 0.23 9.27 -4.01
N GLY A 94 0.25 8.24 -3.17
CA GLY A 94 1.35 7.27 -3.12
C GLY A 94 1.31 6.29 -4.30
N PRO A 95 2.20 5.29 -4.29
CA PRO A 95 2.19 4.21 -5.26
C PRO A 95 0.83 3.49 -5.31
N GLY A 96 0.35 3.18 -6.50
CA GLY A 96 -0.86 2.38 -6.68
C GLY A 96 -0.68 0.93 -6.23
N PHE A 97 -1.71 0.38 -5.59
CA PHE A 97 -1.76 -1.00 -5.10
C PHE A 97 -2.65 -1.85 -6.00
N TRP A 98 -2.13 -3.00 -6.43
CA TRP A 98 -2.90 -4.03 -7.10
C TRP A 98 -2.43 -5.41 -6.69
N ARG A 99 -3.34 -6.19 -6.10
CA ARG A 99 -3.12 -7.58 -5.74
C ARG A 99 -4.30 -8.41 -6.18
N THR A 100 -4.01 -9.56 -6.78
CA THR A 100 -5.02 -10.58 -7.11
C THR A 100 -4.68 -11.84 -6.34
N ASP A 101 -5.63 -12.33 -5.56
CA ASP A 101 -5.50 -13.58 -4.82
C ASP A 101 -6.45 -14.61 -5.41
N ALA A 102 -6.00 -15.85 -5.50
CA ALA A 102 -6.80 -16.94 -6.04
C ALA A 102 -6.67 -18.20 -5.19
N ALA A 103 -7.76 -18.95 -5.08
CA ALA A 103 -7.79 -20.27 -4.48
C ALA A 103 -8.48 -21.25 -5.42
N PHE A 104 -7.80 -22.35 -5.71
CA PHE A 104 -8.33 -23.45 -6.50
C PHE A 104 -8.49 -24.67 -5.61
N VAL A 105 -9.71 -25.19 -5.52
CA VAL A 105 -10.08 -26.25 -4.58
C VAL A 105 -10.68 -27.42 -5.33
N LYS A 106 -10.30 -28.63 -4.93
CA LYS A 106 -10.93 -29.88 -5.34
C LYS A 106 -11.41 -30.64 -4.12
N THR A 107 -12.67 -31.02 -4.13
CA THR A 107 -13.25 -31.94 -3.16
C THR A 107 -13.39 -33.32 -3.79
N PHE A 108 -12.83 -34.34 -3.13
CA PHE A 108 -12.95 -35.74 -3.47
C PHE A 108 -13.88 -36.41 -2.45
N PRO A 109 -14.96 -37.09 -2.88
CA PRO A 109 -15.72 -37.95 -1.99
C PRO A 109 -14.87 -39.15 -1.60
N VAL A 110 -14.86 -39.50 -0.32
CA VAL A 110 -14.16 -40.68 0.21
C VAL A 110 -15.20 -41.65 0.74
N PRO A 111 -15.45 -42.79 0.07
CA PRO A 111 -16.43 -43.76 0.52
C PRO A 111 -15.85 -44.57 1.69
N ILE A 112 -16.19 -44.21 2.92
CA ILE A 112 -15.81 -44.96 4.13
C ILE A 112 -17.09 -45.53 4.76
N GLY A 113 -17.16 -46.85 4.91
CA GLY A 113 -18.30 -47.55 5.51
C GLY A 113 -19.57 -47.57 4.64
N ARG A 114 -20.70 -47.97 5.23
CA ARG A 114 -22.01 -48.10 4.55
C ARG A 114 -22.86 -46.82 4.59
N ALA A 115 -22.45 -45.78 5.34
CA ALA A 115 -23.31 -44.62 5.63
C ALA A 115 -22.66 -43.22 5.61
N GLU A 116 -21.34 -43.05 5.46
CA GLU A 116 -20.73 -41.74 5.76
C GLU A 116 -20.07 -41.05 4.57
N LYS A 117 -20.43 -39.77 4.41
CA LYS A 117 -20.05 -38.88 3.31
C LYS A 117 -18.71 -38.19 3.58
N ALA A 118 -17.66 -38.97 3.91
CA ALA A 118 -16.35 -38.39 4.15
C ALA A 118 -15.82 -37.68 2.89
N GLN A 119 -15.02 -36.62 3.08
CA GLN A 119 -14.52 -35.78 2.01
C GLN A 119 -13.05 -35.42 2.23
N LEU A 120 -12.27 -35.49 1.16
CA LEU A 120 -10.91 -34.95 1.10
C LEU A 120 -10.93 -33.69 0.26
N GLN A 121 -10.48 -32.57 0.84
CA GLN A 121 -10.34 -31.30 0.14
C GLN A 121 -8.86 -30.98 -0.06
N VAL A 122 -8.48 -30.74 -1.31
CA VAL A 122 -7.16 -30.22 -1.68
C VAL A 122 -7.34 -28.80 -2.17
N ARG A 123 -6.56 -27.87 -1.62
CA ARG A 123 -6.68 -26.44 -1.89
C ARG A 123 -5.31 -25.85 -2.20
N LEU A 124 -5.20 -25.21 -3.35
CA LEU A 124 -4.03 -24.44 -3.78
C LEU A 124 -4.40 -22.95 -3.72
N GLU A 125 -3.70 -22.19 -2.89
CA GLU A 125 -3.89 -20.75 -2.75
C GLU A 125 -2.67 -20.00 -3.28
N ALA A 126 -2.90 -18.92 -4.00
CA ALA A 126 -1.87 -18.01 -4.48
C ALA A 126 -2.25 -16.58 -4.11
N PHE A 127 -1.46 -15.98 -3.21
CA PHE A 127 -1.57 -14.57 -2.86
C PHE A 127 -0.64 -13.76 -3.75
N ASN A 128 -1.09 -12.61 -4.25
CA ASN A 128 -0.38 -11.85 -5.27
C ASN A 128 -0.04 -12.73 -6.50
N LEU A 129 -1.06 -13.35 -7.09
CA LEU A 129 -0.98 -14.34 -8.17
C LEU A 129 -0.07 -13.90 -9.33
N PHE A 130 -0.18 -12.64 -9.75
CA PHE A 130 0.62 -12.06 -10.84
C PHE A 130 1.99 -11.55 -10.41
N ASN A 131 2.37 -11.74 -9.14
CA ASN A 131 3.64 -11.34 -8.57
C ASN A 131 3.97 -9.84 -8.79
N ARG A 132 2.97 -8.97 -8.65
CA ARG A 132 3.13 -7.52 -8.83
C ARG A 132 3.84 -6.93 -7.62
N ILE A 133 4.80 -6.03 -7.86
CA ILE A 133 5.41 -5.24 -6.79
C ILE A 133 4.40 -4.21 -6.31
N ASN A 134 4.07 -4.26 -5.03
CA ASN A 134 3.23 -3.27 -4.35
C ASN A 134 4.08 -2.56 -3.31
N LEU A 135 4.23 -1.24 -3.42
CA LEU A 135 5.07 -0.46 -2.53
C LEU A 135 4.27 0.08 -1.34
N TYR A 136 4.93 0.21 -0.20
CA TYR A 136 4.38 0.99 0.90
C TYR A 136 4.41 2.48 0.56
N ARG A 137 3.73 3.27 1.40
CA ARG A 137 3.75 4.73 1.30
C ARG A 137 5.19 5.26 1.38
N PRO A 138 5.55 6.30 0.61
CA PRO A 138 6.84 6.96 0.73
C PRO A 138 7.03 7.63 2.10
N GLN A 139 8.29 7.87 2.46
CA GLN A 139 8.66 8.72 3.59
C GLN A 139 8.16 10.15 3.35
N THR A 140 7.38 10.68 4.29
CA THR A 140 6.71 11.98 4.15
C THR A 140 7.42 13.10 4.89
N ASN A 141 8.40 12.78 5.74
CA ASN A 141 9.14 13.77 6.53
C ASN A 141 10.19 14.49 5.67
N LEU A 142 10.07 15.81 5.53
CA LEU A 142 11.00 16.66 4.78
C LEU A 142 12.42 16.68 5.37
N ALA A 143 12.55 16.46 6.69
CA ALA A 143 13.84 16.33 7.35
C ALA A 143 14.55 15.00 7.06
N SER A 144 13.85 14.01 6.48
CA SER A 144 14.44 12.71 6.17
C SER A 144 15.27 12.75 4.90
N SER A 145 16.48 12.18 4.94
CA SER A 145 17.29 11.92 3.74
C SER A 145 16.63 10.95 2.75
N ARG A 146 15.58 10.24 3.18
CA ARG A 146 14.78 9.33 2.34
C ARG A 146 13.43 9.93 1.93
N PHE A 147 13.24 11.25 2.05
CA PHE A 147 12.00 11.91 1.66
C PHE A 147 11.53 11.47 0.25
N ALA A 148 10.23 11.20 0.13
CA ALA A 148 9.60 10.72 -1.09
C ALA A 148 10.14 9.38 -1.64
N ILE A 149 10.79 8.56 -0.80
CA ILE A 149 11.22 7.20 -1.17
C ILE A 149 10.37 6.18 -0.40
N PRO A 150 9.74 5.19 -1.08
CA PRO A 150 9.11 4.05 -0.43
C PRO A 150 10.14 3.23 0.36
N GLY A 151 9.89 3.03 1.66
CA GLY A 151 10.82 2.32 2.54
C GLY A 151 10.79 0.80 2.37
N SER A 152 9.73 0.25 1.80
CA SER A 152 9.49 -1.19 1.71
C SER A 152 8.44 -1.53 0.65
N ALA A 153 8.28 -2.82 0.38
CA ALA A 153 7.22 -3.38 -0.46
C ALA A 153 6.40 -4.41 0.33
N TYR A 154 5.13 -4.58 -0.04
CA TYR A 154 4.28 -5.66 0.44
C TYR A 154 4.81 -7.02 -0.03
N PRO A 155 4.41 -8.13 0.62
CA PRO A 155 4.85 -9.46 0.23
C PRO A 155 4.67 -9.76 -1.26
N MET A 156 5.70 -10.37 -1.85
CA MET A 156 5.65 -10.93 -3.18
C MET A 156 4.75 -12.18 -3.19
N ARG A 157 4.64 -12.85 -4.35
CA ARG A 157 3.77 -14.00 -4.48
C ARG A 157 4.07 -15.08 -3.45
N VAL A 158 3.02 -15.51 -2.74
CA VAL A 158 3.07 -16.66 -1.82
C VAL A 158 2.09 -17.70 -2.32
N VAL A 159 2.54 -18.94 -2.45
CA VAL A 159 1.71 -20.07 -2.86
C VAL A 159 1.66 -21.07 -1.70
N GLN A 160 0.47 -21.55 -1.37
CA GLN A 160 0.24 -22.48 -0.27
C GLN A 160 -0.62 -23.65 -0.74
N LEU A 161 -0.30 -24.83 -0.24
CA LEU A 161 -1.06 -26.05 -0.43
C LEU A 161 -1.64 -26.48 0.91
N ALA A 162 -2.94 -26.77 0.93
CA ALA A 162 -3.64 -27.30 2.08
C ALA A 162 -4.40 -28.57 1.72
N VAL A 163 -4.42 -29.51 2.64
CA VAL A 163 -5.22 -30.72 2.58
C VAL A 163 -6.08 -30.80 3.83
N LYS A 164 -7.38 -30.99 3.65
CA LYS A 164 -8.35 -31.12 4.75
C LYS A 164 -9.18 -32.38 4.56
N PHE A 165 -9.21 -33.21 5.58
CA PHE A 165 -10.10 -34.36 5.65
C PHE A 165 -11.31 -34.03 6.54
N VAL A 166 -12.50 -34.39 6.09
CA VAL A 166 -13.77 -34.18 6.81
C VAL A 166 -14.48 -35.53 6.89
N PHE A 167 -14.90 -35.92 8.09
CA PHE A 167 -15.59 -37.17 8.40
C PHE A 167 -16.95 -36.86 9.00
#